data_AF-A0ABD4Q9R1-F1
#
_entry.id   AF-A0ABD4Q9R1-F1
#
_cell.length_a   1.000
_cell.length_b   1.000
_cell.length_c   1.000
_cell.angle_alpha   90.00
_cell.angle_beta   90.00
_cell.angle_gamma   90.00
#
_symmetry.space_group_name_H-M   'P 1'
#
loop_
_entity.id
_entity.type
_entity.pdbx_description
1 polymer ?
#
loop_
_entity_poly.entity_id
_entity_poly.type
_entity_poly.pdbx_seq_one_letter_code
_entity_poly.pdbx_strand_id
1 'polypeptide(L)'
;VLHQLGWRDVAQGPAKAFTVLPEPPTDDNGDKAFDSSVYLGVLGMTGLTAYVGLTEIAKMKQGDVVFISGAAGAVGTAAGQIAR
;
A
#
# COMPACT_ATOMS: atom_id res chain seq x y z
N VAL A 1 2.42 13.99 -3.96
CA VAL A 1 1.63 14.15 -2.71
C VAL A 1 0.40 13.28 -2.77
N LEU A 2 -0.23 12.97 -1.63
CA LEU A 2 -1.47 12.21 -1.50
C LEU A 2 -2.53 13.02 -0.75
N HIS A 3 -3.81 12.87 -1.11
CA HIS A 3 -4.94 13.53 -0.44
C HIS A 3 -6.22 12.68 -0.51
N GLN A 4 -7.23 12.98 0.32
CA GLN A 4 -8.51 12.24 0.41
C GLN A 4 -9.71 12.97 -0.19
N LEU A 5 -9.49 13.89 -1.13
CA LEU A 5 -10.56 14.74 -1.64
C LEU A 5 -11.36 14.12 -2.83
N GLY A 6 -11.12 12.84 -3.19
CA GLY A 6 -11.76 12.15 -4.33
C GLY A 6 -10.95 12.14 -5.64
N TRP A 7 -11.57 11.74 -6.76
CA TRP A 7 -10.93 11.70 -8.08
C TRP A 7 -11.13 13.03 -8.82
N ARG A 8 -10.05 13.59 -9.36
CA ARG A 8 -10.06 14.79 -10.20
C ARG A 8 -8.67 15.10 -10.75
N ASP A 9 -8.63 15.96 -11.77
CA ASP A 9 -7.38 16.43 -12.38
C ASP A 9 -6.66 17.48 -11.54
N VAL A 10 -7.41 18.29 -10.77
CA VAL A 10 -6.85 19.37 -9.93
C VAL A 10 -7.47 19.37 -8.53
N ALA A 11 -6.62 19.38 -7.50
CA ALA A 11 -7.02 19.50 -6.11
C ALA A 11 -6.33 20.70 -5.44
N GLN A 12 -7.11 21.61 -4.86
CA GLN A 12 -6.62 22.76 -4.09
C GLN A 12 -7.17 22.68 -2.67
N GLY A 13 -6.31 22.94 -1.68
CA GLY A 13 -6.70 22.97 -0.28
C GLY A 13 -5.55 23.39 0.63
N PRO A 14 -5.78 23.45 1.95
CA PRO A 14 -4.73 23.73 2.92
C PRO A 14 -3.61 22.70 2.82
N ALA A 15 -2.34 23.12 2.94
CA ALA A 15 -1.17 22.23 2.83
C ALA A 15 -1.25 21.01 3.76
N LYS A 16 -1.80 21.17 4.97
CA LYS A 16 -2.02 20.09 5.95
C LYS A 16 -2.93 18.95 5.46
N ALA A 17 -3.73 19.16 4.42
CA ALA A 17 -4.60 18.14 3.84
C ALA A 17 -3.86 17.23 2.84
N PHE A 18 -2.58 17.51 2.57
CA PHE A 18 -1.75 16.76 1.64
C PHE A 18 -0.58 16.12 2.37
N THR A 19 -0.35 14.84 2.08
CA THR A 19 0.81 14.11 2.57
C THR A 19 1.89 14.11 1.50
N VAL A 20 3.11 14.48 1.85
CA VAL A 20 4.27 14.32 0.96
C VAL A 20 4.55 12.83 0.81
N LEU A 21 4.60 12.36 -0.43
CA LEU A 21 4.97 10.98 -0.72
C LEU A 21 6.49 10.91 -0.85
N PRO A 22 7.14 9.89 -0.28
CA PRO A 22 8.55 9.66 -0.53
C PRO A 22 8.76 9.36 -2.03
N GLU A 23 9.86 9.88 -2.58
CA GLU A 23 10.26 9.51 -3.93
C GLU A 23 10.56 8.01 -3.99
N PRO A 24 10.12 7.30 -5.05
CA PRO A 24 10.52 5.93 -5.27
C PRO A 24 12.05 5.80 -5.26
N PRO A 25 12.61 4.77 -4.62
CA PRO A 25 14.04 4.52 -4.67
C PRO A 25 14.48 4.24 -6.11
N THR A 26 15.77 4.42 -6.36
CA THR A 26 16.38 4.09 -7.64
C THR A 26 16.68 2.59 -7.70
N ASP A 27 16.45 1.96 -8.85
CA ASP A 27 16.84 0.57 -9.12
C ASP A 27 18.30 0.45 -9.56
N ASP A 28 18.75 -0.78 -9.84
CA ASP A 28 20.13 -1.08 -10.25
C ASP A 28 20.53 -0.45 -11.59
N ASN A 29 19.56 0.03 -12.39
CA ASN A 29 19.80 0.68 -13.68
C ASN A 29 19.86 2.21 -13.58
N GLY A 30 19.59 2.78 -12.40
CA GLY A 30 19.50 4.22 -12.23
C GLY A 30 18.10 4.81 -12.47
N ASP A 31 17.09 3.96 -12.70
CA ASP A 31 15.70 4.36 -12.95
C ASP A 31 14.86 4.30 -11.65
N LYS A 32 13.67 4.91 -11.65
CA LYS A 32 12.76 4.75 -10.51
C LYS A 32 12.31 3.29 -10.40
N ALA A 33 12.48 2.68 -9.23
CA ALA A 33 12.10 1.29 -8.99
C ALA A 33 10.59 1.03 -9.17
N PHE A 34 9.76 2.06 -9.05
CA PHE A 34 8.33 2.00 -9.35
C PHE A 34 7.72 3.39 -9.62
N ASP A 35 6.57 3.42 -10.28
CA ASP A 35 5.78 4.64 -10.50
C ASP A 35 5.09 5.10 -9.20
N SER A 36 4.95 6.41 -9.01
CA SER A 36 4.31 6.97 -7.81
C SER A 36 2.84 6.55 -7.63
N SER A 37 2.16 6.10 -8.69
CA SER A 37 0.80 5.54 -8.60
C SER A 37 0.72 4.27 -7.74
N VAL A 38 1.83 3.57 -7.48
CA VAL A 38 1.85 2.39 -6.61
C VAL A 38 1.43 2.72 -5.16
N TYR A 39 1.63 3.97 -4.72
CA TYR A 39 1.12 4.46 -3.42
C TYR A 39 -0.41 4.53 -3.34
N LEU A 40 -1.14 4.41 -4.45
CA LEU A 40 -2.59 4.27 -4.46
C LEU A 40 -3.05 2.82 -4.20
N GLY A 41 -2.12 1.85 -4.28
CA GLY A 41 -2.38 0.42 -4.15
C GLY A 41 -1.62 -0.22 -2.98
N VAL A 42 -0.66 -1.09 -3.31
CA VAL A 42 0.06 -1.93 -2.32
C VAL A 42 0.91 -1.12 -1.35
N LEU A 43 1.48 0.01 -1.75
CA LEU A 43 2.18 0.92 -0.84
C LEU A 43 1.25 1.95 -0.17
N GLY A 44 -0.06 1.86 -0.46
CA GLY A 44 -1.11 2.69 0.13
C GLY A 44 -1.97 1.95 1.14
N MET A 45 -3.22 2.40 1.29
CA MET A 45 -4.18 1.84 2.25
C MET A 45 -4.42 0.34 2.07
N THR A 46 -4.37 -0.18 0.84
CA THR A 46 -4.64 -1.59 0.55
C THR A 46 -3.59 -2.50 1.18
N GLY A 47 -2.31 -2.25 0.91
CA GLY A 47 -1.24 -3.05 1.51
C GLY A 47 -1.02 -2.74 2.98
N LEU A 48 -1.21 -1.48 3.42
CA LEU A 48 -1.16 -1.14 4.84
C LEU A 48 -2.21 -1.93 5.64
N THR A 49 -3.43 -2.03 5.12
CA THR A 49 -4.52 -2.80 5.76
C THR A 49 -4.14 -4.29 5.86
N ALA A 50 -3.61 -4.86 4.78
CA ALA A 50 -3.15 -6.24 4.78
C ALA A 50 -1.99 -6.47 5.78
N TYR A 51 -0.98 -5.60 5.74
CA TYR A 51 0.20 -5.69 6.61
C TYR A 51 -0.19 -5.61 8.08
N VAL A 52 -0.88 -4.54 8.50
CA VAL A 52 -1.30 -4.35 9.89
C VAL A 52 -2.20 -5.50 10.36
N GLY A 53 -3.13 -5.94 9.50
CA GLY A 53 -3.99 -7.09 9.80
C GLY A 53 -3.20 -8.35 10.13
N LEU A 54 -2.15 -8.65 9.36
CA LEU A 54 -1.33 -9.84 9.55
C LEU A 54 -0.30 -9.68 10.69
N THR A 55 0.43 -8.56 10.75
CA THR A 55 1.59 -8.40 11.65
C THR A 55 1.24 -7.82 13.02
N GLU A 56 0.34 -6.85 13.09
CA GLU A 56 0.04 -6.14 14.34
C GLU A 56 -1.18 -6.74 15.04
N ILE A 57 -2.23 -7.03 14.28
CA ILE A 57 -3.51 -7.54 14.82
C ILE A 57 -3.45 -9.05 15.01
N ALA A 58 -3.20 -9.81 13.94
CA ALA A 58 -3.11 -11.27 14.01
C ALA A 58 -1.77 -11.76 14.60
N LYS A 59 -0.72 -10.94 14.53
CA LYS A 59 0.65 -11.27 15.01
C LYS A 59 1.17 -12.58 14.42
N MET A 60 0.94 -12.75 13.13
CA MET A 60 1.35 -13.90 12.34
C MET A 60 2.85 -14.15 12.45
N LYS A 61 3.22 -15.43 12.54
CA LYS A 61 4.60 -15.90 12.63
C LYS A 61 4.91 -16.88 11.50
N GLN A 62 6.20 -17.07 11.28
CA GLN A 62 6.67 -18.10 10.34
C GLN A 62 6.13 -19.47 10.75
N GLY A 63 5.55 -20.19 9.76
CA GLY A 63 4.94 -21.50 9.96
C GLY A 63 3.45 -21.47 10.28
N ASP A 64 2.86 -20.29 10.56
CA ASP A 64 1.42 -20.17 10.71
C ASP A 64 0.70 -20.41 9.37
N VAL A 65 -0.50 -20.97 9.44
CA VAL A 65 -1.36 -21.18 8.27
C VAL A 65 -2.36 -20.03 8.18
N VAL A 66 -2.36 -19.32 7.05
CA VAL A 66 -3.24 -18.18 6.81
C VAL A 66 -4.38 -18.56 5.87
N PHE A 67 -5.62 -18.34 6.31
CA PHE A 67 -6.80 -18.42 5.46
C PHE A 67 -7.28 -17.03 5.05
N ILE A 68 -7.42 -16.79 3.74
CA ILE A 68 -7.86 -15.51 3.17
C ILE A 68 -9.16 -15.73 2.41
N SER A 69 -10.29 -15.37 3.03
CA SER A 69 -11.64 -15.59 2.46
C SER A 69 -11.92 -14.81 1.16
N GLY A 70 -11.18 -13.72 0.91
CA GLY A 70 -11.32 -12.86 -0.26
C GLY A 70 -10.02 -12.67 -1.04
N ALA A 71 -9.26 -13.76 -1.26
CA ALA A 71 -7.90 -13.70 -1.82
C ALA A 71 -7.78 -13.02 -3.20
N ALA A 72 -8.87 -12.95 -3.99
CA ALA A 72 -8.88 -12.28 -5.29
C ALA A 72 -9.10 -10.75 -5.22
N GLY A 73 -9.51 -10.21 -4.07
CA GLY A 73 -9.74 -8.78 -3.87
C GLY A 73 -8.45 -8.00 -3.59
N ALA A 74 -8.48 -6.66 -3.70
CA ALA A 74 -7.28 -5.83 -3.58
C ALA A 74 -6.47 -6.09 -2.29
N VAL A 75 -7.12 -6.05 -1.13
CA VAL A 75 -6.48 -6.32 0.17
C VAL A 75 -6.11 -7.79 0.30
N GLY A 76 -6.96 -8.71 -0.19
CA GLY A 76 -6.72 -10.15 -0.12
C GLY A 76 -5.50 -10.60 -0.91
N THR A 77 -5.30 -10.06 -2.12
CA THR A 77 -4.12 -10.30 -2.95
C THR A 77 -2.86 -9.81 -2.25
N ALA A 78 -2.89 -8.60 -1.67
CA ALA A 78 -1.76 -8.07 -0.91
C ALA A 78 -1.45 -8.92 0.34
N ALA A 79 -2.47 -9.32 1.09
CA ALA A 79 -2.32 -10.20 2.25
C ALA A 79 -1.72 -11.56 1.85
N GLY A 80 -2.13 -12.13 0.72
CA GLY A 80 -1.58 -13.39 0.22
C GLY A 80 -0.11 -13.30 -0.14
N GLN A 81 0.34 -12.16 -0.71
CA GLN A 81 1.76 -11.94 -0.98
C GLN A 81 2.57 -11.72 0.29
N ILE A 82 2.02 -11.02 1.29
CA ILE A 82 2.70 -10.75 2.57
C ILE A 82 2.77 -12.01 3.45
N ALA A 83 1.76 -12.86 3.40
CA ALA A 83 1.66 -14.09 4.19
C ALA A 83 2.57 -15.23 3.69
N ARG A 84 3.12 -15.11 2.48
CA ARG A 84 3.99 -16.10 1.86
C ARG A 84 5.45 -15.84 2.18
#